data_AF-B0CUU4-F1
#
_entry.id   AF-B0CUU4-F1
#
_cell.length_a   1.000
_cell.length_b   1.000
_cell.length_c   1.000
_cell.angle_alpha   90.00
_cell.angle_beta   90.00
_cell.angle_gamma   90.00
#
_symmetry.space_group_name_H-M   'P 1'
#
loop_
_entity.id
_entity.type
_entity.pdbx_description
1 polymer ?
#
loop_
_entity_poly.entity_id
_entity_poly.type
_entity_poly.pdbx_seq_one_letter_code
_entity_poly.pdbx_strand_id
1 'polypeptide(L)'
;MSLQSCVRRRISVLKRNFSSDTSSKSLPNVLSHRSLPSAKMRALISLYHQSETFITPEDLGERIDATFASEDPNDLLPATADVTFTSLKDKVMDLREAPKMSQWNPHANTTRPTLVAGKWSQIRRRRELKIIEALYGVDVTHSGNVMPGLEVLEESAETLMKNDREDKEREEEELEAADRR
;
A
#
# COMPACT_ATOMS: atom_id res chain seq x y z
N MET A 1 -24.99 -7.44 -42.78
CA MET A 1 -25.22 -8.33 -41.61
C MET A 1 -24.56 -7.67 -40.41
N SER A 2 -25.35 -6.99 -39.57
CA SER A 2 -24.89 -6.18 -38.43
C SER A 2 -25.03 -7.00 -37.14
N LEU A 3 -23.97 -7.07 -36.32
CA LEU A 3 -24.00 -7.66 -34.99
C LEU A 3 -23.67 -6.57 -33.97
N GLN A 4 -24.70 -5.90 -33.46
CA GLN A 4 -24.61 -5.08 -32.27
C GLN A 4 -24.58 -6.00 -31.05
N SER A 5 -23.44 -6.09 -30.37
CA SER A 5 -23.33 -6.75 -29.08
C SER A 5 -23.52 -5.73 -27.96
N CYS A 6 -24.61 -5.85 -27.23
CA CYS A 6 -24.93 -5.02 -26.08
C CYS A 6 -24.24 -5.60 -24.83
N VAL A 7 -23.17 -4.97 -24.34
CA VAL A 7 -22.53 -5.36 -23.07
C VAL A 7 -23.24 -4.67 -21.91
N ARG A 8 -24.09 -5.41 -21.18
CA ARG A 8 -24.70 -4.97 -19.91
C ARG A 8 -23.63 -4.94 -18.81
N ARG A 9 -23.28 -3.75 -18.30
CA ARG A 9 -22.47 -3.62 -17.08
C ARG A 9 -23.29 -4.03 -15.86
N ARG A 10 -22.84 -5.05 -15.13
CA ARG A 10 -23.37 -5.41 -13.81
C ARG A 10 -22.87 -4.38 -12.80
N ILE A 11 -23.79 -3.60 -12.24
CA ILE A 11 -23.51 -2.71 -11.11
C ILE A 11 -23.56 -3.59 -9.86
N SER A 12 -22.41 -3.81 -9.22
CA SER A 12 -22.37 -4.44 -7.89
C SER A 12 -22.85 -3.43 -6.85
N VAL A 13 -24.07 -3.63 -6.35
CA VAL A 13 -24.60 -2.85 -5.22
C VAL A 13 -23.83 -3.26 -3.97
N LEU A 14 -23.04 -2.35 -3.41
CA LEU A 14 -22.36 -2.55 -2.13
C LEU A 14 -23.41 -2.68 -1.02
N LYS A 15 -23.50 -3.88 -0.46
CA LYS A 15 -24.34 -4.24 0.68
C LYS A 15 -23.80 -3.54 1.93
N ARG A 16 -24.55 -2.57 2.49
CA ARG A 16 -24.23 -1.93 3.77
C ARG A 16 -24.44 -2.94 4.89
N ASN A 17 -23.37 -3.32 5.58
CA ASN A 17 -23.49 -4.05 6.84
C ASN A 17 -23.76 -3.01 7.94
N PHE A 18 -25.01 -2.92 8.39
CA PHE A 18 -25.36 -2.26 9.64
C PHE A 18 -25.12 -3.25 10.78
N SER A 19 -24.00 -3.11 11.49
CA SER A 19 -23.83 -3.77 12.79
C SER A 19 -24.74 -3.07 13.80
N SER A 20 -25.89 -3.68 14.08
CA SER A 20 -26.74 -3.29 15.21
C SER A 20 -26.29 -4.08 16.43
N ASP A 21 -25.36 -3.52 17.21
CA ASP A 21 -25.09 -4.03 18.56
C ASP A 21 -26.29 -3.71 19.45
N THR A 22 -27.14 -4.71 19.64
CA THR A 22 -28.26 -4.68 20.58
C THR A 22 -27.77 -5.09 21.96
N SER A 23 -26.98 -4.21 22.59
CA SER A 23 -26.67 -4.33 24.02
C SER A 23 -27.81 -3.72 24.83
N SER A 24 -28.67 -4.59 25.32
CA SER A 24 -29.85 -4.32 26.14
C SER A 24 -29.48 -3.84 27.54
N LYS A 25 -29.27 -2.53 27.76
CA LYS A 25 -29.29 -1.94 29.11
C LYS A 25 -29.92 -0.55 29.14
N SER A 26 -31.01 -0.46 29.91
CA SER A 26 -31.71 0.73 30.42
C SER A 26 -32.25 1.74 29.41
N LEU A 27 -33.57 1.89 29.35
CA LEU A 27 -34.22 3.13 28.93
C LEU A 27 -33.76 4.28 29.86
N PRO A 28 -33.36 5.43 29.31
CA PRO A 28 -33.54 6.67 30.04
C PRO A 28 -34.36 7.64 29.18
N ASN A 29 -35.50 8.00 29.76
CA ASN A 29 -35.99 9.38 29.81
C ASN A 29 -36.14 10.07 28.45
N VAL A 30 -37.40 10.22 28.00
CA VAL A 30 -37.80 11.09 26.90
C VAL A 30 -37.38 12.52 27.24
N LEU A 31 -36.12 12.86 26.93
CA LEU A 31 -35.63 14.21 26.92
C LEU A 31 -36.49 14.93 25.88
N SER A 32 -37.29 15.85 26.39
CA SER A 32 -38.10 16.82 25.64
C SER A 32 -37.47 17.12 24.28
N HIS A 33 -38.27 17.06 23.22
CA HIS A 33 -37.94 17.27 21.80
C HIS A 33 -37.26 18.62 21.46
N ARG A 34 -36.67 19.32 22.42
CA ARG A 34 -36.08 20.65 22.33
C ARG A 34 -34.55 20.68 22.38
N SER A 35 -33.89 19.63 22.86
CA SER A 35 -32.42 19.62 23.00
C SER A 35 -31.81 18.43 22.25
N LEU A 36 -31.02 18.74 21.22
CA LEU A 36 -30.28 17.74 20.46
C LEU A 36 -29.09 17.23 21.28
N PRO A 37 -28.76 15.93 21.21
CA PRO A 37 -27.54 15.39 21.80
C PRO A 37 -26.31 16.21 21.36
N SER A 38 -25.35 16.42 22.28
CA SER A 38 -24.16 17.26 22.03
C SER A 38 -23.35 16.84 20.80
N ALA A 39 -23.32 15.54 20.48
CA ALA A 39 -22.72 15.02 19.26
C ALA A 39 -23.43 15.54 17.99
N LYS A 40 -24.77 15.57 17.98
CA LYS A 40 -25.56 16.08 16.86
C LYS A 40 -25.46 17.60 16.72
N MET A 41 -25.41 18.33 17.84
CA MET A 41 -25.18 19.79 17.79
C MET A 41 -23.82 20.12 17.20
N ARG A 42 -22.75 19.42 17.61
CA ARG A 42 -21.42 19.59 17.02
C ARG A 42 -21.40 19.26 15.53
N ALA A 43 -22.05 18.17 15.12
CA ALA A 43 -22.16 17.83 13.71
C ALA A 43 -22.91 18.89 12.89
N LEU A 44 -23.99 19.48 13.44
CA LEU A 44 -24.71 20.57 12.80
C LEU A 44 -23.86 21.84 12.67
N ILE A 45 -23.08 22.18 13.70
CA ILE A 45 -22.14 23.30 13.65
C ILE A 45 -21.06 23.05 12.58
N SER A 46 -20.54 21.82 12.50
CA SER A 46 -19.60 21.45 11.44
C SER A 46 -20.22 21.58 10.05
N LEU A 47 -21.46 21.14 9.85
CA LEU A 47 -22.18 21.30 8.58
C LEU A 47 -22.43 22.76 8.24
N TYR A 48 -22.76 23.60 9.23
CA TYR A 48 -22.93 25.03 9.04
C TYR A 48 -21.65 25.69 8.53
N HIS A 49 -20.49 25.39 9.14
CA HIS A 49 -19.21 25.91 8.67
C HIS A 49 -18.79 25.34 7.31
N GLN A 50 -19.26 24.15 6.93
CA GLN A 50 -19.01 23.57 5.60
C GLN A 50 -19.97 24.11 4.53
N SER A 51 -21.13 24.63 4.93
CA SER A 51 -22.18 25.04 3.98
C SER A 51 -21.79 26.21 3.07
N GLU A 52 -20.81 27.03 3.46
CA GLU A 52 -20.23 28.09 2.60
C GLU A 52 -19.58 27.51 1.34
N THR A 53 -19.15 26.24 1.38
CA THR A 53 -18.54 25.54 0.23
C THR A 53 -19.53 24.65 -0.53
N PHE A 54 -20.81 24.67 -0.17
CA PHE A 54 -21.81 23.84 -0.84
C PHE A 54 -22.16 24.39 -2.22
N ILE A 55 -22.41 23.47 -3.15
CA ILE A 55 -22.71 23.83 -4.53
C ILE A 55 -24.15 24.34 -4.61
N THR A 56 -24.29 25.63 -4.90
CA THR A 56 -25.57 26.28 -5.23
C THR A 56 -25.81 26.21 -6.74
N PRO A 57 -27.06 26.38 -7.23
CA PRO A 57 -27.31 26.42 -8.67
C PRO A 57 -26.64 27.61 -9.37
N GLU A 58 -26.34 28.69 -8.63
CA GLU A 58 -25.65 29.88 -9.12
C GLU A 58 -24.15 29.60 -9.31
N ASP A 59 -23.52 28.91 -8.35
CA ASP A 59 -22.07 28.62 -8.35
C ASP A 59 -21.71 27.30 -9.06
N LEU A 60 -22.71 26.53 -9.52
CA LEU A 60 -22.51 25.21 -10.12
C LEU A 60 -21.61 25.25 -11.36
N GLY A 61 -21.81 26.23 -12.24
CA GLY A 61 -21.04 26.37 -13.47
C GLY A 61 -19.56 26.61 -13.19
N GLU A 62 -19.27 27.60 -12.34
CA GLU A 62 -17.90 27.93 -11.94
C GLU A 62 -17.23 26.76 -11.21
N ARG A 63 -17.98 26.01 -10.40
CA ARG A 63 -17.43 24.84 -9.69
C ARG A 63 -17.12 23.68 -10.63
N ILE A 64 -17.93 23.45 -11.65
CA ILE A 64 -17.63 22.47 -12.70
C ILE A 64 -16.33 22.87 -13.38
N ASP A 65 -16.24 24.10 -13.87
CA ASP A 65 -15.05 24.55 -14.60
C ASP A 65 -13.79 24.48 -13.74
N ALA A 66 -13.83 24.91 -12.48
CA ALA A 66 -12.70 24.81 -11.55
C ALA A 66 -12.28 23.35 -11.24
N THR A 67 -13.20 22.39 -11.33
CA THR A 67 -12.86 20.97 -11.10
C THR A 67 -12.26 20.29 -12.33
N PHE A 68 -12.56 20.77 -13.54
CA PHE A 68 -12.09 20.17 -14.79
C PHE A 68 -10.95 20.95 -15.46
N ALA A 69 -10.87 22.25 -15.22
CA ALA A 69 -9.72 23.07 -15.55
C ALA A 69 -8.79 23.07 -14.33
N SER A 70 -7.74 22.23 -14.35
CA SER A 70 -6.71 22.35 -13.32
C SER A 70 -6.04 23.72 -13.46
N GLU A 71 -6.10 24.53 -12.41
CA GLU A 71 -5.42 25.83 -12.34
C GLU A 71 -3.89 25.67 -12.37
N ASP A 72 -3.40 24.48 -12.01
CA ASP A 72 -1.99 24.15 -12.08
C ASP A 72 -1.61 23.65 -13.49
N PRO A 73 -0.81 24.42 -14.25
CA PRO A 73 -0.32 23.99 -15.57
C PRO A 73 0.59 22.75 -15.50
N ASN A 74 0.96 22.31 -14.29
CA ASN A 74 1.74 21.11 -14.03
C ASN A 74 0.89 19.86 -13.73
N ASP A 75 -0.43 20.00 -13.56
CA ASP A 75 -1.28 18.93 -13.03
C ASP A 75 -2.17 18.29 -14.12
N LEU A 76 -2.43 19.01 -15.22
CA LEU A 76 -3.21 18.46 -16.36
C LEU A 76 -2.43 17.46 -17.21
N LEU A 77 -1.10 17.54 -17.19
CA LEU A 77 -0.25 16.52 -17.77
C LEU A 77 1.00 16.47 -16.88
N PRO A 78 1.45 15.29 -16.42
CA PRO A 78 2.88 15.18 -16.14
C PRO A 78 3.56 15.73 -17.39
N ALA A 79 4.56 16.59 -17.27
CA ALA A 79 5.43 16.89 -18.39
C ALA A 79 5.91 15.54 -18.92
N THR A 80 5.21 15.02 -19.94
CA THR A 80 5.57 13.78 -20.60
C THR A 80 6.77 14.24 -21.37
N ALA A 81 7.94 14.18 -20.72
CA ALA A 81 9.22 14.31 -21.39
C ALA A 81 9.06 13.49 -22.66
N ASP A 82 9.03 14.17 -23.81
CA ASP A 82 8.51 13.62 -25.06
C ASP A 82 9.11 12.23 -25.25
N VAL A 83 8.29 11.20 -25.02
CA VAL A 83 8.77 9.83 -25.06
C VAL A 83 8.99 9.55 -26.53
N THR A 84 10.23 9.72 -26.97
CA THR A 84 10.65 9.49 -28.34
C THR A 84 10.31 8.05 -28.73
N PHE A 85 9.95 7.85 -30.00
CA PHE A 85 9.61 6.53 -30.53
C PHE A 85 10.72 5.49 -30.28
N THR A 86 11.98 5.94 -30.30
CA THR A 86 13.16 5.13 -29.95
C THR A 86 13.09 4.68 -28.49
N SER A 87 12.87 5.60 -27.54
CA SER A 87 12.71 5.29 -26.11
C SER A 87 11.59 4.26 -25.86
N LEU A 88 10.48 4.36 -26.60
CA LEU A 88 9.40 3.39 -26.49
C LEU A 88 9.79 2.01 -27.05
N LYS A 89 10.47 1.98 -28.20
CA LYS A 89 10.95 0.75 -28.82
C LYS A 89 11.97 0.03 -27.94
N ASP A 90 12.87 0.77 -27.32
CA ASP A 90 13.88 0.25 -26.40
C ASP A 90 13.20 -0.38 -25.17
N LYS A 91 12.24 0.32 -24.54
CA LYS A 91 11.46 -0.25 -23.43
C LYS A 91 10.69 -1.52 -23.81
N VAL A 92 10.16 -1.61 -25.03
CA VAL A 92 9.47 -2.81 -25.50
C VAL A 92 10.45 -3.96 -25.73
N MET A 93 11.66 -3.68 -26.21
CA MET A 93 12.72 -4.68 -26.33
C MET A 93 13.17 -5.16 -24.95
N ASP A 94 13.42 -4.24 -24.02
CA ASP A 94 13.76 -4.56 -22.63
C ASP A 94 12.71 -5.47 -21.99
N LEU A 95 11.41 -5.18 -22.19
CA LEU A 95 10.32 -6.00 -21.68
C LEU A 95 10.21 -7.39 -22.33
N ARG A 96 10.67 -7.54 -23.58
CA ARG A 96 10.70 -8.83 -24.30
C ARG A 96 11.88 -9.69 -23.87
N GLU A 97 13.01 -9.07 -23.59
CA GLU A 97 14.23 -9.72 -23.11
C GLU A 97 14.18 -10.00 -21.61
N ALA A 98 13.39 -9.22 -20.85
CA ALA A 98 13.18 -9.44 -19.44
C ALA A 98 12.58 -10.83 -19.18
N PRO A 99 13.14 -11.60 -18.22
CA PRO A 99 12.56 -12.87 -17.84
C PRO A 99 11.12 -12.67 -17.35
N LYS A 100 10.19 -13.51 -17.85
CA LYS A 100 8.75 -13.48 -17.46
C LYS A 100 8.55 -13.61 -15.94
N MET A 101 9.55 -14.13 -15.25
CA MET A 101 9.67 -14.12 -13.80
C MET A 101 10.93 -13.34 -13.43
N SER A 102 10.80 -12.02 -13.28
CA SER A 102 11.87 -11.19 -12.74
C SER A 102 12.13 -11.59 -11.30
N GLN A 103 13.39 -11.88 -10.97
CA GLN A 103 13.83 -11.95 -9.58
C GLN A 103 13.45 -10.65 -8.87
N TRP A 104 13.08 -10.75 -7.60
CA TRP A 104 12.78 -9.58 -6.81
C TRP A 104 14.04 -8.73 -6.63
N ASN A 105 14.01 -7.48 -7.07
CA ASN A 105 15.09 -6.52 -6.87
C ASN A 105 14.73 -5.61 -5.67
N PRO A 106 15.41 -5.75 -4.52
CA PRO A 106 15.13 -4.96 -3.32
C PRO A 106 15.40 -3.47 -3.53
N HIS A 107 16.31 -3.09 -4.45
CA HIS A 107 16.66 -1.70 -4.74
C HIS A 107 15.67 -0.99 -5.66
N ALA A 108 14.81 -1.73 -6.38
CA ALA A 108 13.78 -1.12 -7.23
C ALA A 108 12.73 -0.33 -6.43
N ASN A 109 12.55 -0.67 -5.14
CA ASN A 109 11.64 0.01 -4.24
C ASN A 109 12.26 1.22 -3.51
N THR A 110 13.60 1.34 -3.49
CA THR A 110 14.33 2.40 -2.77
C THR A 110 14.45 3.69 -3.59
N THR A 111 14.25 3.64 -4.91
CA THR A 111 14.17 4.84 -5.75
C THR A 111 12.88 5.58 -5.43
N ARG A 112 13.00 6.54 -4.52
CA ARG A 112 12.10 7.64 -4.12
C ARG A 112 10.66 7.62 -4.70
N PRO A 113 9.64 7.96 -3.90
CA PRO A 113 8.33 8.31 -4.42
C PRO A 113 8.42 9.66 -5.14
N THR A 114 9.07 9.70 -6.30
CA THR A 114 8.92 10.77 -7.26
C THR A 114 7.47 10.74 -7.70
N LEU A 115 6.77 11.81 -7.33
CA LEU A 115 5.38 12.20 -7.62
C LEU A 115 5.08 12.34 -9.13
N VAL A 116 5.87 11.72 -10.00
CA VAL A 116 5.76 11.92 -11.45
C VAL A 116 5.16 10.67 -12.07
N ALA A 117 4.02 10.89 -12.71
CA ALA A 117 3.16 9.93 -13.36
C ALA A 117 3.90 8.84 -14.15
N GLY A 118 3.47 7.59 -13.97
CA GLY A 118 4.00 6.44 -14.71
C GLY A 118 4.11 5.15 -13.89
N LYS A 119 3.79 5.16 -12.59
CA LYS A 119 4.04 4.03 -11.67
C LYS A 119 2.88 3.05 -11.47
N TRP A 120 1.99 2.87 -12.44
CA TRP A 120 0.91 1.88 -12.29
C TRP A 120 1.47 0.45 -12.11
N SER A 121 2.60 0.13 -12.74
CA SER A 121 3.25 -1.19 -12.61
C SER A 121 4.29 -1.31 -11.49
N GLN A 122 4.77 -0.20 -10.93
CA GLN A 122 5.85 -0.21 -9.94
C GLN A 122 5.38 -0.15 -8.48
N ILE A 123 4.14 0.29 -8.23
CA ILE A 123 3.57 0.26 -6.87
C ILE A 123 3.05 -1.16 -6.60
N ARG A 124 3.89 -1.98 -5.97
CA ARG A 124 3.53 -3.31 -5.50
C ARG A 124 2.37 -3.20 -4.51
N ARG A 125 1.28 -3.92 -4.76
CA ARG A 125 0.13 -3.94 -3.82
C ARG A 125 0.51 -4.67 -2.54
N ARG A 126 -0.19 -4.41 -1.42
CA ARG A 126 -0.01 -5.12 -0.14
C ARG A 126 0.05 -6.64 -0.26
N ARG A 127 -0.70 -7.24 -1.20
CA ARG A 127 -0.68 -8.68 -1.47
C ARG A 127 0.68 -9.14 -2.03
N GLU A 128 1.26 -8.38 -2.95
CA GLU A 128 2.54 -8.72 -3.57
C GLU A 128 3.68 -8.61 -2.56
N LEU A 129 3.65 -7.62 -1.67
CA LEU A 129 4.61 -7.50 -0.57
C LEU A 129 4.60 -8.71 0.36
N LYS A 130 3.41 -9.23 0.71
CA LYS A 130 3.28 -10.46 1.50
C LYS A 130 3.79 -11.71 0.78
N ILE A 131 3.62 -11.78 -0.53
CA ILE A 131 4.15 -12.89 -1.33
C ILE A 131 5.68 -12.84 -1.32
N ILE A 132 6.25 -11.65 -1.46
CA ILE A 132 7.71 -11.44 -1.40
C ILE A 132 8.25 -11.83 -0.03
N GLU A 133 7.61 -11.36 1.05
CA GLU A 133 7.96 -11.71 2.43
C GLU A 133 7.97 -13.23 2.64
N ALA A 134 6.92 -13.93 2.22
CA ALA A 134 6.83 -15.38 2.36
C ALA A 134 7.81 -16.16 1.45
N LEU A 135 8.08 -15.67 0.23
CA LEU A 135 8.92 -16.38 -0.73
C LEU A 135 10.41 -16.20 -0.44
N TYR A 136 10.80 -15.02 0.05
CA TYR A 136 12.19 -14.66 0.27
C TYR A 136 12.57 -14.61 1.76
N GLY A 137 11.63 -14.81 2.69
CA GLY A 137 11.90 -14.77 4.12
C GLY A 137 12.40 -13.41 4.59
N VAL A 138 11.76 -12.33 4.12
CA VAL A 138 12.20 -10.94 4.33
C VAL A 138 11.08 -10.06 4.88
N ASP A 139 11.40 -9.21 5.85
CA ASP A 139 10.49 -8.19 6.34
C ASP A 139 10.57 -6.94 5.44
N VAL A 140 9.43 -6.61 4.82
CA VAL A 140 9.25 -5.46 3.92
C VAL A 140 8.36 -4.38 4.56
N THR A 141 7.97 -4.55 5.84
CA THR A 141 7.07 -3.63 6.55
C THR A 141 7.74 -2.33 6.97
N HIS A 142 9.05 -2.36 7.21
CA HIS A 142 9.84 -1.21 7.64
C HIS A 142 10.25 -0.35 6.44
N SER A 143 9.81 0.91 6.45
CA SER A 143 9.98 1.85 5.34
C SER A 143 11.45 2.15 5.08
N GLY A 144 12.04 1.49 4.08
CA GLY A 144 13.29 1.88 3.45
C GLY A 144 14.34 0.77 3.37
N ASN A 145 14.31 -0.21 4.27
CA ASN A 145 15.29 -1.27 4.34
C ASN A 145 14.61 -2.64 4.38
N VAL A 146 14.92 -3.47 3.39
CA VAL A 146 14.58 -4.90 3.43
C VAL A 146 15.44 -5.54 4.50
N MET A 147 14.80 -6.13 5.51
CA MET A 147 15.51 -6.90 6.54
C MET A 147 15.23 -8.39 6.36
N PRO A 148 16.20 -9.28 6.67
CA PRO A 148 15.92 -10.70 6.77
C PRO A 148 14.84 -10.94 7.83
N GLY A 149 13.98 -11.92 7.58
CA GLY A 149 12.94 -12.35 8.51
C GLY A 149 13.53 -12.93 9.80
N LEU A 150 12.74 -12.88 10.87
CA LEU A 150 13.17 -13.35 12.19
C LEU A 150 13.61 -14.82 12.16
N GLU A 151 12.89 -15.68 11.45
CA GLU A 151 13.20 -17.11 11.31
C GLU A 151 14.62 -17.35 10.75
N VAL A 152 15.02 -16.55 9.76
CA VAL A 152 16.36 -16.65 9.14
C VAL A 152 17.45 -16.22 10.13
N LEU A 153 17.17 -15.19 10.94
CA LEU A 153 18.10 -14.73 11.96
C LEU A 153 18.25 -15.77 13.08
N GLU A 154 17.16 -16.40 13.51
CA GLU A 154 17.18 -17.46 14.52
C GLU A 154 17.99 -18.66 14.04
N GLU A 155 17.77 -19.15 12.81
CA GLU A 155 18.55 -20.25 12.23
C GLU A 155 20.05 -19.92 12.15
N SER A 156 20.40 -18.70 11.73
CA SER A 156 21.79 -18.27 11.68
C SER A 156 22.44 -18.17 13.08
N ALA A 157 21.68 -17.75 14.09
CA ALA A 157 22.16 -17.68 15.46
C ALA A 157 22.41 -19.09 16.03
N GLU A 158 21.51 -20.03 15.78
CA GLU A 158 21.65 -21.43 16.21
C GLU A 158 22.88 -22.11 15.58
N THR A 159 23.09 -21.90 14.27
CA THR A 159 24.25 -22.46 13.56
C THR A 159 25.56 -21.88 14.08
N LEU A 160 25.62 -20.58 14.37
CA LEU A 160 26.80 -19.95 14.98
C LEU A 160 27.08 -20.52 16.37
N MET A 161 26.08 -20.63 17.25
CA MET A 161 26.28 -21.21 18.59
C MET A 161 26.74 -22.66 18.54
N LYS A 162 26.26 -23.44 17.56
CA LYS A 162 26.70 -24.82 17.36
C LYS A 162 28.16 -24.89 16.92
N ASN A 163 28.56 -24.06 15.96
CA ASN A 163 29.95 -24.00 15.51
C ASN A 163 30.90 -23.57 16.64
N ASP A 164 30.52 -22.54 17.40
CA ASP A 164 31.31 -22.07 18.56
C ASP A 164 31.48 -23.16 19.63
N ARG A 165 30.50 -24.06 19.76
CA ARG A 165 30.59 -25.20 20.66
C ARG A 165 31.52 -26.27 20.13
N GLU A 166 31.37 -26.65 18.87
CA GLU A 166 32.24 -27.65 18.23
C GLU A 166 33.71 -27.21 18.21
N ASP A 167 33.97 -25.91 17.99
CA ASP A 167 35.33 -25.38 17.99
C ASP A 167 35.96 -25.44 19.39
N LYS A 168 35.19 -25.16 20.46
CA LYS A 168 35.66 -25.35 21.84
C LYS A 168 35.94 -26.81 22.17
N GLU A 169 35.07 -27.71 21.75
CA GLU A 169 35.25 -29.16 21.97
C GLU A 169 36.52 -29.66 21.25
N ARG A 170 36.81 -29.18 20.04
CA ARG A 170 38.08 -29.49 19.33
C ARG A 170 39.30 -28.93 20.03
N GLU A 171 39.25 -27.69 20.52
CA GLU A 171 40.35 -27.09 21.28
C GLU A 171 40.65 -27.86 22.57
N GLU A 172 39.61 -28.30 23.29
CA GLU A 172 39.75 -29.13 24.49
C GLU A 172 40.36 -30.51 24.17
N GLU A 173 39.93 -31.16 23.08
CA GLU A 173 40.50 -32.43 22.62
C GLU A 173 41.99 -32.29 22.22
N GLU A 174 42.37 -31.19 21.56
CA GLU A 174 43.76 -30.92 21.18
C GLU A 174 44.65 -30.71 22.41
N LEU A 175 44.16 -29.99 23.42
CA LEU A 175 44.89 -29.77 24.68
C LEU A 175 45.04 -31.09 25.45
N GLU A 176 44.00 -31.92 25.51
CA GLU A 176 44.08 -33.22 26.19
C GLU A 176 44.99 -34.21 25.45
N ALA A 177 45.03 -34.15 24.11
CA ALA A 177 45.96 -34.94 23.31
C ALA A 177 47.42 -34.51 23.47
N ALA A 178 47.67 -33.21 23.72
CA ALA A 178 49.00 -32.68 24.00
C ALA A 178 49.53 -33.12 25.37
N ASP A 179 48.66 -33.19 26.39
CA ASP A 179 49.03 -33.56 27.76
C ASP A 179 49.29 -35.08 27.93
N ARG A 180 48.80 -35.91 26.99
CA ARG A 180 49.02 -37.37 26.96
C ARG A 180 50.28 -37.81 26.21
N ARG A 181 51.05 -36.89 25.62
CA ARG A 181 52.32 -37.17 24.91
C ARG A 181 53.54 -36.87 25.76
#